data_AF-X0V077-F1
#
_entry.id   AF-X0V077-F1
#
_cell.length_a   1.000
_cell.length_b   1.000
_cell.length_c   1.000
_cell.angle_alpha   90.00
_cell.angle_beta   90.00
_cell.angle_gamma   90.00
#
_symmetry.space_group_name_H-M   'P 1'
#
loop_
_entity.id
_entity.type
_entity.pdbx_description
1 polymer ?
#
loop_
_entity_poly.entity_id
_entity_poly.type
_entity_poly.pdbx_seq_one_letter_code
_entity_poly.pdbx_strand_id
1 'polypeptide(L)'
;GNEIGMGVIRKEAEEILVHGIGSSVPGGFAPSVRTDALLVAAVSNWGAYGIAACLAVLLHDRGVFHNVGVEQRVLESCAHAGLIDGVTGYVDGSVDGIPIDVHLALVRILESLVKQASGKSRS
;
A
#
# COMPACT_ATOMS: atom_id res chain seq x y z
N GLY A 1 -7.14 7.79 -7.29
CA GLY A 1 -7.57 7.31 -5.97
C GLY A 1 -8.89 7.94 -5.62
N ASN A 2 -9.84 7.14 -5.17
CA ASN A 2 -11.12 7.57 -4.60
C ASN A 2 -11.13 7.47 -3.06
N GLU A 3 -9.95 7.33 -2.45
CA GLU A 3 -9.76 7.10 -1.01
C GLU A 3 -9.60 8.39 -0.19
N ILE A 4 -9.79 8.26 1.13
CA ILE A 4 -9.57 9.32 2.11
C ILE A 4 -8.14 9.89 1.96
N GLY A 5 -8.02 11.22 1.98
CA GLY A 5 -6.74 11.93 1.85
C GLY A 5 -6.42 12.39 0.43
N MET A 6 -7.00 11.75 -0.60
CA MET A 6 -6.79 12.15 -2.00
C MET A 6 -7.30 13.57 -2.30
N GLY A 7 -8.13 14.16 -1.43
CA GLY A 7 -8.54 15.55 -1.52
C GLY A 7 -7.37 16.55 -1.40
N VAL A 8 -6.21 16.13 -0.88
CA VAL A 8 -4.98 16.95 -0.85
C VAL A 8 -4.48 17.27 -2.26
N ILE A 9 -4.60 16.32 -3.19
CA ILE A 9 -4.17 16.43 -4.59
C ILE A 9 -5.36 16.35 -5.56
N ARG A 10 -6.52 16.86 -5.11
CA ARG A 10 -7.79 16.68 -5.82
C ARG A 10 -7.70 17.15 -7.27
N LYS A 11 -7.14 18.33 -7.50
CA LYS A 11 -7.05 18.94 -8.83
C LYS A 11 -6.20 18.09 -9.76
N GLU A 12 -5.01 17.71 -9.32
CA GLU A 12 -4.07 16.88 -10.07
C GLU A 12 -4.66 15.49 -10.33
N ALA A 13 -5.34 14.91 -9.34
CA ALA A 13 -6.02 13.63 -9.48
C ALA A 13 -7.17 13.71 -10.51
N GLU A 14 -7.97 14.78 -10.52
CA GLU A 14 -9.00 15.00 -11.53
C GLU A 14 -8.40 15.16 -12.94
N GLU A 15 -7.32 15.94 -13.09
CA GLU A 15 -6.63 16.11 -14.37
C GLU A 15 -6.09 14.78 -14.92
N ILE A 16 -5.41 14.00 -14.08
CA ILE A 16 -4.89 12.67 -14.45
C ILE A 16 -6.02 11.71 -14.83
N LEU A 17 -7.10 11.68 -14.04
CA LEU A 17 -8.22 10.79 -14.29
C LEU A 17 -8.98 11.17 -15.56
N VAL A 18 -9.21 12.46 -15.83
CA VAL A 18 -9.87 12.89 -17.07
C VAL A 18 -9.09 12.41 -18.30
N HIS A 19 -7.76 12.38 -18.25
CA HIS A 19 -6.94 11.81 -19.32
C HIS A 19 -7.04 10.28 -19.44
N GLY A 20 -7.34 9.57 -18.35
CA GLY A 20 -7.38 8.10 -18.31
C GLY A 20 -8.76 7.48 -18.54
N ILE A 21 -9.82 8.01 -17.93
CA ILE A 21 -11.18 7.43 -17.91
C ILE A 21 -12.21 8.23 -18.73
N GLY A 22 -11.82 9.38 -19.29
CA GLY A 22 -12.73 10.25 -20.03
C GLY A 22 -13.56 11.19 -19.14
N SER A 23 -14.34 12.06 -19.79
CA SER A 23 -14.96 13.29 -19.26
C SER A 23 -15.43 13.25 -17.80
N SER A 24 -15.16 14.36 -17.08
CA SER A 24 -15.64 14.59 -15.71
C SER A 24 -17.16 14.41 -15.57
N VAL A 25 -17.60 13.64 -14.59
CA VAL A 25 -19.01 13.53 -14.18
C VAL A 25 -19.39 14.66 -13.22
N PRO A 26 -20.68 15.07 -13.13
CA PRO A 26 -21.12 16.04 -12.13
C PRO A 26 -20.75 15.57 -10.71
N GLY A 27 -19.90 16.33 -10.02
CA GLY A 27 -19.33 15.96 -8.71
C GLY A 27 -17.84 15.57 -8.74
N GLY A 28 -17.28 15.29 -9.92
CA GLY A 28 -15.90 14.85 -10.11
C GLY A 28 -15.68 13.38 -9.70
N PHE A 29 -14.52 12.85 -10.04
CA PHE A 29 -14.09 11.49 -9.65
C PHE A 29 -13.18 11.47 -8.43
N ALA A 30 -12.59 12.62 -8.08
CA ALA A 30 -11.65 12.73 -6.99
C ALA A 30 -12.35 13.07 -5.66
N PRO A 31 -11.95 12.45 -4.54
CA PRO A 31 -12.49 12.75 -3.22
C PRO A 31 -12.20 14.19 -2.79
N SER A 32 -13.06 14.75 -1.94
CA SER A 32 -12.82 16.05 -1.30
C SER A 32 -12.15 15.94 0.08
N VAL A 33 -12.08 14.74 0.66
CA VAL A 33 -11.56 14.53 2.02
C VAL A 33 -10.04 14.70 2.03
N ARG A 34 -9.56 15.63 2.87
CA ARG A 34 -8.13 15.96 3.04
C ARG A 34 -7.56 15.32 4.30
N THR A 35 -6.25 15.12 4.30
CA THR A 35 -5.45 14.64 5.44
C THR A 35 -4.21 15.54 5.61
N ASP A 36 -3.57 15.52 6.77
CA ASP A 36 -2.36 16.32 7.03
C ASP A 36 -1.15 15.81 6.22
N ALA A 37 -1.10 14.51 5.96
CA ALA A 37 -0.12 13.87 5.09
C ALA A 37 -0.85 12.89 4.17
N LEU A 38 -0.37 12.79 2.92
CA LEU A 38 -0.86 11.86 1.91
C LEU A 38 0.32 11.02 1.41
N LEU A 39 0.14 9.69 1.41
CA LEU A 39 1.06 8.75 0.77
C LEU A 39 0.30 8.04 -0.36
N VAL A 40 0.82 8.17 -1.58
CA VAL A 40 0.31 7.47 -2.76
C VAL A 40 1.22 6.29 -3.07
N ALA A 41 0.64 5.12 -3.32
CA ALA A 41 1.35 3.90 -3.71
C ALA A 41 0.54 3.14 -4.76
N ALA A 42 1.18 2.23 -5.49
CA ALA A 42 0.52 1.38 -6.47
C ALA A 42 -0.52 0.44 -5.83
N VAL A 43 -0.22 -0.05 -4.63
CA VAL A 43 -1.11 -0.83 -3.76
C VAL A 43 -1.05 -0.18 -2.38
N SER A 44 -2.19 0.11 -1.75
CA SER A 44 -2.21 0.81 -0.46
C SER A 44 -1.45 0.06 0.64
N ASN A 45 -1.53 -1.27 0.66
CA ASN A 45 -0.73 -2.14 1.52
C ASN A 45 0.76 -1.81 1.44
N TRP A 46 1.29 -1.68 0.22
CA TRP A 46 2.70 -1.39 0.01
C TRP A 46 3.12 -0.02 0.54
N GLY A 47 2.22 0.98 0.43
CA GLY A 47 2.41 2.28 1.07
C GLY A 47 2.53 2.15 2.59
N ALA A 48 1.62 1.39 3.22
CA ALA A 48 1.67 1.12 4.66
C ALA A 48 2.95 0.36 5.06
N TYR A 49 3.40 -0.60 4.25
CA TYR A 49 4.63 -1.35 4.48
C TYR A 49 5.85 -0.43 4.40
N GLY A 50 5.88 0.50 3.43
CA GLY A 50 6.90 1.53 3.33
C GLY A 50 6.99 2.39 4.60
N ILE A 51 5.85 2.84 5.13
CA ILE A 51 5.80 3.59 6.40
C ILE A 51 6.37 2.75 7.54
N ALA A 52 5.91 1.50 7.69
CA ALA A 52 6.41 0.61 8.74
C ALA A 52 7.92 0.36 8.63
N ALA A 53 8.45 0.21 7.41
CA ALA A 53 9.88 0.06 7.17
C ALA A 53 10.67 1.32 7.55
N CYS A 54 10.19 2.51 7.17
CA CYS A 54 10.80 3.78 7.57
C CYS A 54 10.80 3.95 9.10
N LEU A 55 9.68 3.65 9.77
CA LEU A 55 9.58 3.71 11.23
C LEU A 55 10.55 2.73 11.90
N ALA A 56 10.66 1.50 11.40
CA ALA A 56 11.60 0.53 11.92
C ALA A 56 13.05 1.02 11.89
N VAL A 57 13.42 1.76 10.83
CA VAL A 57 14.76 2.37 10.72
C VAL A 57 14.91 3.55 11.67
N LEU A 58 13.96 4.49 11.68
CA LEU A 58 14.02 5.71 12.50
C LEU A 58 14.01 5.43 14.00
N LEU A 59 13.26 4.41 14.42
CA LEU A 59 13.15 4.02 15.82
C LEU A 59 14.26 3.03 16.24
N HIS A 60 15.10 2.61 15.29
CA HIS A 60 16.08 1.53 15.49
C HIS A 60 15.46 0.22 16.02
N ASP A 61 14.18 -0.01 15.72
CA ASP A 61 13.44 -1.19 16.15
C ASP A 61 12.91 -1.96 14.94
N ARG A 62 13.55 -3.10 14.68
CA ARG A 62 13.20 -3.97 13.57
C ARG A 62 11.87 -4.70 13.78
N GLY A 63 11.38 -4.78 15.01
CA GLY A 63 10.10 -5.41 15.34
C GLY A 63 8.89 -4.64 14.79
N VAL A 64 9.07 -3.37 14.41
CA VAL A 64 8.02 -2.55 13.79
C VAL A 64 7.67 -3.02 12.38
N PHE A 65 8.61 -3.63 11.65
CA PHE A 65 8.37 -4.15 10.30
C PHE A 65 8.09 -5.66 10.34
N HIS A 66 7.04 -6.09 9.64
CA HIS A 66 6.66 -7.50 9.57
C HIS A 66 7.55 -8.27 8.58
N ASN A 67 7.56 -9.60 8.66
CA ASN A 67 8.30 -10.45 7.73
C ASN A 67 7.37 -11.17 6.73
N VAL A 68 7.97 -11.77 5.71
CA VAL A 68 7.25 -12.50 4.65
C VAL A 68 6.27 -13.54 5.18
N GLY A 69 6.62 -14.26 6.26
CA GLY A 69 5.73 -15.25 6.85
C GLY A 69 4.50 -14.65 7.54
N VAL A 70 4.62 -13.43 8.09
CA VAL A 70 3.46 -12.69 8.61
C VAL A 70 2.56 -12.25 7.45
N GLU A 71 3.14 -11.69 6.39
CA GLU A 71 2.37 -11.23 5.22
C GLU A 71 1.57 -12.38 4.60
N GLN A 72 2.22 -13.52 4.37
CA GLN A 72 1.56 -14.70 3.82
C GLN A 72 0.36 -15.12 4.66
N ARG A 73 0.53 -15.22 5.99
CA ARG A 73 -0.58 -15.60 6.88
C ARG A 73 -1.71 -14.57 6.87
N VAL A 74 -1.41 -13.28 6.76
CA VAL A 74 -2.43 -12.23 6.70
C VAL A 74 -3.27 -12.39 5.43
N LEU A 75 -2.62 -12.50 4.26
CA LEU A 75 -3.30 -12.63 2.98
C LEU A 75 -4.12 -13.92 2.89
N GLU A 76 -3.55 -15.06 3.32
CA GLU A 76 -4.26 -16.34 3.39
C GLU A 76 -5.46 -16.27 4.36
N SER A 77 -5.31 -15.62 5.52
CA SER A 77 -6.40 -15.47 6.49
C SER A 77 -7.51 -14.59 5.96
N CYS A 78 -7.18 -13.52 5.22
CA CYS A 78 -8.18 -12.67 4.56
C CYS A 78 -8.98 -13.45 3.53
N ALA A 79 -8.31 -14.24 2.68
CA ALA A 79 -8.98 -15.11 1.72
C ALA A 79 -9.85 -16.15 2.44
N HIS A 80 -9.35 -16.82 3.48
CA HIS A 80 -10.15 -17.77 4.25
C HIS A 80 -11.37 -17.15 4.94
N ALA A 81 -11.31 -15.87 5.30
CA ALA A 81 -12.43 -15.11 5.85
C ALA A 81 -13.41 -14.61 4.78
N GLY A 82 -13.15 -14.87 3.50
CA GLY A 82 -14.04 -14.51 2.39
C GLY A 82 -13.87 -13.07 1.89
N LEU A 83 -12.77 -12.40 2.22
CA LEU A 83 -12.46 -11.11 1.60
C LEU A 83 -12.08 -11.33 0.13
N ILE A 84 -12.69 -10.54 -0.75
CA ILE A 84 -12.43 -10.59 -2.18
C ILE A 84 -11.27 -9.68 -2.56
N ASP A 85 -10.56 -10.04 -3.62
CA ASP A 85 -9.71 -9.12 -4.35
C ASP A 85 -10.59 -8.09 -5.09
N GLY A 86 -10.32 -6.80 -4.87
CA GLY A 86 -11.12 -5.71 -5.41
C GLY A 86 -11.10 -5.56 -6.94
N VAL A 87 -10.15 -6.21 -7.62
CA VAL A 87 -10.00 -6.20 -9.07
C VAL A 87 -10.53 -7.50 -9.68
N THR A 88 -10.19 -8.66 -9.13
CA THR A 88 -10.63 -9.96 -9.69
C THR A 88 -12.06 -10.31 -9.29
N GLY A 89 -12.52 -9.83 -8.12
CA GLY A 89 -13.82 -10.17 -7.54
C GLY A 89 -13.88 -11.58 -6.94
N TYR A 90 -12.76 -12.31 -6.91
CA TYR A 90 -12.67 -13.65 -6.32
C TYR A 90 -12.08 -13.61 -4.91
N VAL A 91 -12.35 -14.67 -4.17
CA VAL A 91 -11.66 -14.97 -2.91
C VAL A 91 -10.42 -15.78 -3.25
N ASP A 92 -9.38 -15.08 -3.71
CA ASP A 92 -8.05 -15.60 -3.96
C ASP A 92 -7.03 -14.86 -3.09
N GLY A 93 -5.85 -15.43 -2.90
CA GLY A 93 -4.79 -14.80 -2.08
C GLY A 93 -4.16 -13.56 -2.72
N SER A 94 -4.81 -12.92 -3.70
CA SER A 94 -4.33 -11.71 -4.36
C SER A 94 -4.90 -10.44 -3.73
N VAL A 95 -4.23 -9.33 -4.02
CA VAL A 95 -4.69 -7.98 -3.69
C VAL A 95 -4.45 -7.11 -4.91
N ASP A 96 -5.45 -6.31 -5.29
CA ASP A 96 -5.45 -5.45 -6.49
C ASP A 96 -5.13 -6.22 -7.79
N GLY A 97 -5.54 -7.48 -7.88
CA GLY A 97 -5.28 -8.38 -9.01
C GLY A 97 -3.82 -8.88 -9.08
N ILE A 98 -3.02 -8.60 -8.04
CA ILE A 98 -1.61 -8.99 -7.97
C ILE A 98 -1.47 -10.25 -7.11
N PRO A 99 -0.87 -11.33 -7.64
CA PRO A 99 -0.76 -12.59 -6.91
C PRO A 99 0.15 -12.49 -5.68
N ILE A 100 -0.12 -13.35 -4.70
CA ILE A 100 0.52 -13.35 -3.37
C ILE A 100 2.05 -13.29 -3.43
N ASP A 101 2.67 -14.00 -4.37
CA ASP A 101 4.12 -14.11 -4.49
C ASP A 101 4.81 -12.76 -4.76
N VAL A 102 4.14 -11.85 -5.46
CA VAL A 102 4.64 -10.49 -5.71
C VAL A 102 4.61 -9.65 -4.43
N HIS A 103 3.54 -9.77 -3.63
CA HIS A 103 3.45 -9.11 -2.32
C HIS A 103 4.56 -9.60 -1.38
N LEU A 104 4.77 -10.93 -1.32
CA LEU A 104 5.85 -11.53 -0.54
C LEU A 104 7.24 -11.08 -1.00
N ALA A 105 7.46 -10.93 -2.31
CA ALA A 105 8.72 -10.44 -2.85
C ALA A 105 9.00 -8.99 -2.41
N LEU A 106 8.00 -8.12 -2.45
CA LEU A 106 8.14 -6.74 -2.00
C LEU A 106 8.46 -6.65 -0.50
N VAL A 107 7.73 -7.40 0.34
CA VAL A 107 8.02 -7.47 1.78
C VAL A 107 9.45 -7.92 2.02
N ARG A 108 9.95 -8.90 1.26
CA ARG A 108 11.34 -9.36 1.38
C ARG A 108 12.37 -8.29 1.02
N ILE A 109 12.08 -7.46 0.02
CA ILE A 109 12.94 -6.32 -0.35
C ILE A 109 12.98 -5.30 0.80
N LEU A 110 11.81 -4.88 1.29
CA LEU A 110 11.70 -3.90 2.37
C LEU A 110 12.35 -4.41 3.67
N GLU A 111 12.10 -5.67 4.03
CA GLU A 111 12.73 -6.30 5.17
C GLU A 111 14.26 -6.23 5.06
N SER A 112 14.81 -6.56 3.88
CA SER A 112 16.25 -6.52 3.63
C SER A 112 16.84 -5.12 3.76
N LEU A 113 16.13 -4.09 3.29
CA LEU A 113 16.53 -2.68 3.44
C LEU A 113 16.54 -2.27 4.91
N VAL A 114 15.50 -2.61 5.68
CA VAL A 114 15.47 -2.41 7.14
C VAL A 114 16.66 -3.12 7.77
N LYS A 115 16.95 -4.38 7.36
CA LYS A 115 18.08 -5.13 7.94
C LYS A 115 19.42 -4.41 7.73
N GLN A 116 19.65 -3.92 6.51
CA GLN A 116 20.88 -3.25 6.13
C GLN A 116 21.05 -1.91 6.85
N ALA A 117 19.97 -1.11 6.93
CA ALA A 117 20.01 0.21 7.58
C ALA A 117 20.31 0.10 9.07
N SER A 118 19.68 -0.85 9.79
CA SER A 118 19.95 -1.07 11.21
C SER A 118 21.37 -1.59 11.50
N GLY A 119 22.03 -2.20 10.51
CA GLY A 119 23.42 -2.66 10.65
C GLY A 119 24.46 -1.54 10.59
N LYS A 120 24.12 -0.39 9.97
CA LYS A 120 25.03 0.74 9.78
C LYS A 120 25.06 1.73 10.96
N SER A 121 24.06 1.73 11.84
CA SER A 121 24.01 2.61 13.03
C SER A 121 24.98 2.23 14.16
N ARG A 122 25.96 1.35 13.92
CA ARG A 122 26.95 0.89 14.93
C ARG A 122 28.40 1.37 14.66
N SER A 123 28.63 2.34 13.79
CA SER A 123 29.95 2.97 13.58
C SER A 123 30.06 4.33 14.25
#